data_AF-A0A453DAY9-F1
#
_entry.id   AF-A0A453DAY9-F1
#
_cell.length_a   1.000
_cell.length_b   1.000
_cell.length_c   1.000
_cell.angle_alpha   90.00
_cell.angle_beta   90.00
_cell.angle_gamma   90.00
#
_symmetry.space_group_name_H-M   'P 1'
#
loop_
_entity.id
_entity.type
_entity.pdbx_description
1 polymer ?
#
loop_
_entity_poly.entity_id
_entity_poly.type
_entity_poly.pdbx_seq_one_letter_code
_entity_poly.pdbx_strand_id
1 'polypeptide(L)'
;MRPESQEGLSVSDWFNILVLHQNRIKTNPKSAINEHFLPRFLDFVVWGHEHECLIDPQEVPGMGFHITQPGSSVATSLIDGEAKPKHVLLLEIKGNQYRPNKIPLMTVRPFEYAEVVLKDEADVDPNDQASVLEHLDKIVRNLIEKSSQPTASRSEAKLPLVRIKVDYSGFSTINPQRFGQKYVGKVANPQDILIFSKAAKKRQTTTGENIDESEKLRPEELNQQTIEALVAENNLKMEILPVDDLDIALHDFVSKDDKTAFYACLQRNLDETRKKLNSEAEKFKIEEEDIIVKVGECMQ
;
A
#
# COMPACT_ATOMS: atom_id res chain seq x y z
N MET A 1 -4.29 -29.48 -21.60
CA MET A 1 -4.15 -30.57 -22.60
C MET A 1 -4.72 -30.07 -23.90
N ARG A 2 -4.10 -30.42 -25.03
CA ARG A 2 -4.65 -30.12 -26.37
C ARG A 2 -5.73 -31.17 -26.69
N PRO A 3 -6.88 -30.79 -27.28
CA PRO A 3 -7.88 -31.77 -27.71
C PRO A 3 -7.26 -32.80 -28.67
N GLU A 4 -7.71 -34.04 -28.61
CA GLU A 4 -7.34 -35.07 -29.60
C GLU A 4 -8.10 -34.85 -30.91
N SER A 5 -7.54 -35.31 -32.03
CA SER A 5 -8.22 -35.30 -33.32
C SER A 5 -9.50 -36.14 -33.25
N GLN A 6 -10.60 -35.61 -33.77
CA GLN A 6 -11.86 -36.34 -33.94
C GLN A 6 -12.21 -36.44 -35.43
N GLU A 7 -13.04 -37.41 -35.83
CA GLU A 7 -13.48 -37.51 -37.23
C GLU A 7 -14.13 -36.19 -37.69
N GLY A 8 -13.56 -35.57 -38.73
CA GLY A 8 -14.03 -34.29 -39.27
C GLY A 8 -13.54 -33.03 -38.55
N LEU A 9 -12.75 -33.14 -37.48
CA LEU A 9 -12.18 -32.01 -36.74
C LEU A 9 -10.67 -32.21 -36.52
N SER A 10 -9.86 -31.44 -37.23
CA SER A 10 -8.41 -31.41 -37.05
C SER A 10 -8.06 -30.64 -35.77
N VAL A 11 -6.92 -30.98 -35.16
CA VAL A 11 -6.40 -30.25 -34.00
C VAL A 11 -6.02 -28.79 -34.33
N SER A 12 -5.90 -28.45 -35.62
CA SER A 12 -5.71 -27.07 -36.11
C SER A 12 -6.98 -26.22 -36.08
N ASP A 13 -8.15 -26.85 -35.93
CA ASP A 13 -9.44 -26.16 -36.08
C ASP A 13 -9.90 -25.53 -34.76
N TRP A 14 -9.26 -25.91 -33.65
CA TRP A 14 -9.53 -25.42 -32.31
C TRP A 14 -8.78 -24.11 -32.05
N PHE A 15 -9.53 -23.10 -31.58
CA PHE A 15 -8.96 -21.90 -30.99
C PHE A 15 -8.77 -22.11 -29.48
N ASN A 16 -7.51 -22.15 -29.03
CA ASN A 16 -7.12 -22.59 -27.71
C ASN A 16 -6.94 -21.38 -26.77
N ILE A 17 -7.86 -21.25 -25.83
CA ILE A 17 -7.83 -20.20 -24.80
C ILE A 17 -7.37 -20.79 -23.47
N LEU A 18 -6.37 -20.17 -22.86
CA LEU A 18 -6.00 -20.43 -21.47
C LEU A 18 -6.46 -19.28 -20.59
N VAL A 19 -7.12 -19.58 -19.47
CA VAL A 19 -7.40 -18.61 -18.40
C VAL A 19 -6.59 -18.99 -17.18
N LEU A 20 -5.83 -18.05 -16.63
CA LEU A 20 -5.01 -18.29 -15.45
C LEU A 20 -5.10 -17.11 -14.48
N HIS A 21 -4.85 -17.39 -13.20
CA HIS A 21 -4.96 -16.40 -12.13
C HIS A 21 -3.73 -16.48 -11.23
N GLN A 22 -2.63 -15.85 -11.67
CA GLN A 22 -1.32 -15.91 -11.03
C GLN A 22 -0.58 -14.60 -11.23
N ASN A 23 0.42 -14.31 -10.38
CA ASN A 23 1.34 -13.19 -10.58
C ASN A 23 1.97 -13.25 -11.98
N ARG A 24 1.88 -12.13 -12.70
CA ARG A 24 2.66 -11.89 -13.92
C ARG A 24 3.99 -11.27 -13.51
N ILE A 25 5.08 -11.60 -14.20
CA ILE A 25 6.45 -11.24 -13.78
C ILE A 25 6.53 -9.75 -13.39
N LYS A 26 6.91 -9.48 -12.12
CA LYS A 26 7.19 -8.12 -11.64
C LYS A 26 8.64 -7.89 -11.20
N THR A 27 9.39 -8.91 -10.78
CA THR A 27 10.83 -8.82 -10.43
C THR A 27 11.39 -10.14 -9.91
N ASN A 28 10.60 -10.99 -9.25
CA ASN A 28 11.05 -12.25 -8.66
C ASN A 28 10.58 -13.48 -9.47
N PRO A 29 11.50 -14.27 -10.08
CA PRO A 29 11.13 -15.43 -10.90
C PRO A 29 10.56 -16.61 -10.11
N LYS A 30 10.63 -16.63 -8.77
CA LYS A 30 10.12 -17.75 -7.95
C LYS A 30 8.63 -17.68 -7.64
N SER A 31 8.01 -16.50 -7.74
CA SER A 31 6.62 -16.27 -7.30
C SER A 31 5.69 -15.80 -8.43
N ALA A 32 6.13 -15.92 -9.68
CA ALA A 32 5.40 -15.50 -10.87
C ALA A 32 5.53 -16.52 -12.01
N ILE A 33 4.54 -16.57 -12.89
CA ILE A 33 4.61 -17.42 -14.09
C ILE A 33 5.27 -16.62 -15.22
N ASN A 34 6.27 -17.23 -15.86
CA ASN A 34 6.83 -16.72 -17.11
C ASN A 34 5.97 -17.15 -18.29
N GLU A 35 5.63 -16.20 -19.14
CA GLU A 35 4.85 -16.40 -20.37
C GLU A 35 5.48 -17.45 -21.29
N HIS A 36 6.81 -17.56 -21.31
CA HIS A 36 7.56 -18.53 -22.12
C HIS A 36 7.45 -19.97 -21.63
N PHE A 37 6.90 -20.19 -20.42
CA PHE A 37 6.58 -21.54 -19.94
C PHE A 37 5.22 -22.02 -20.42
N LEU A 38 4.41 -21.15 -21.03
CA LEU A 38 3.12 -21.54 -21.56
C LEU A 38 3.26 -22.35 -22.85
N PRO A 39 2.40 -23.36 -23.07
CA PRO A 39 2.45 -24.15 -24.30
C PRO A 39 2.20 -23.33 -25.57
N ARG A 40 3.00 -23.57 -26.62
CA ARG A 40 2.91 -22.87 -27.91
C ARG A 40 1.69 -23.23 -28.77
N PHE A 41 0.87 -24.20 -28.33
CA PHE A 41 -0.37 -24.53 -29.04
C PHE A 41 -1.52 -23.57 -28.68
N LEU A 42 -1.33 -22.72 -27.67
CA LEU A 42 -2.31 -21.71 -27.28
C LEU A 42 -2.43 -20.66 -28.38
N ASP A 43 -3.60 -20.06 -28.51
CA ASP A 43 -3.86 -18.95 -29.41
C ASP A 43 -4.07 -17.65 -28.62
N PHE A 44 -4.68 -17.78 -27.44
CA PHE A 44 -5.04 -16.64 -26.59
C PHE A 44 -4.96 -16.99 -25.11
N VAL A 45 -4.49 -16.04 -24.30
CA VAL A 45 -4.33 -16.22 -22.85
C VAL A 45 -4.97 -15.05 -22.12
N VAL A 46 -5.86 -15.35 -21.18
CA VAL A 46 -6.46 -14.38 -20.27
C VAL A 46 -5.73 -14.45 -18.93
N TRP A 47 -5.03 -13.38 -18.59
CA TRP A 47 -4.22 -13.27 -17.38
C TRP A 47 -5.00 -12.51 -16.29
N GLY A 48 -5.52 -13.24 -15.30
CA GLY A 48 -6.14 -12.70 -14.09
C GLY A 48 -5.10 -12.37 -12.99
N HIS A 49 -5.55 -12.19 -11.75
CA HIS A 49 -4.74 -11.77 -10.58
C HIS A 49 -4.21 -10.34 -10.62
N GLU A 50 -3.64 -9.90 -11.74
CA GLU A 50 -3.17 -8.53 -11.89
C GLU A 50 -4.36 -7.56 -12.04
N HIS A 51 -4.37 -6.50 -11.23
CA HIS A 51 -5.48 -5.54 -11.18
C HIS A 51 -5.34 -4.37 -12.17
N GLU A 52 -4.13 -4.17 -12.68
CA GLU A 52 -3.85 -3.19 -13.72
C GLU A 52 -4.55 -3.59 -15.03
N CYS A 53 -5.29 -2.66 -15.62
CA CYS A 53 -6.03 -2.92 -16.86
C CYS A 53 -5.11 -2.74 -18.08
N LEU A 54 -4.59 -3.85 -18.61
CA LEU A 54 -3.88 -3.94 -19.89
C LEU A 54 -4.73 -4.79 -20.85
N ILE A 55 -5.89 -4.24 -21.21
CA ILE A 55 -6.98 -4.96 -21.88
C ILE A 55 -6.66 -5.37 -23.31
N ASP A 56 -5.87 -4.55 -24.02
CA ASP A 56 -5.54 -4.79 -25.42
C ASP A 56 -4.62 -6.02 -25.53
N PRO A 57 -4.98 -7.07 -26.30
CA PRO A 57 -4.16 -8.26 -26.42
C PRO A 57 -2.77 -7.95 -27.00
N GLN A 58 -1.73 -8.53 -26.39
CA GLN A 58 -0.33 -8.35 -26.78
C GLN A 58 0.25 -9.69 -27.22
N GLU A 59 0.90 -9.72 -28.38
CA GLU A 59 1.63 -10.91 -28.83
C GLU A 59 2.85 -11.15 -27.92
N VAL A 60 3.05 -12.40 -27.50
CA VAL A 60 4.27 -12.80 -26.80
C VAL A 60 5.33 -13.18 -27.84
N PRO A 61 6.47 -12.46 -27.90
CA PRO A 61 7.47 -12.67 -28.94
C PRO A 61 7.92 -14.13 -29.07
N GLY A 62 7.78 -14.70 -30.27
CA GLY A 62 8.23 -16.05 -30.57
C GLY A 62 7.39 -17.19 -29.98
N MET A 63 6.26 -16.88 -29.34
CA MET A 63 5.36 -17.88 -28.76
C MET A 63 4.12 -18.16 -29.62
N GLY A 64 3.71 -17.22 -30.47
CA GLY A 64 2.60 -17.39 -31.41
C GLY A 64 1.20 -17.21 -30.82
N PHE A 65 1.09 -16.77 -29.56
CA PHE A 65 -0.18 -16.45 -28.91
C PHE A 65 -0.21 -15.02 -28.37
N HIS A 66 -1.41 -14.54 -28.08
CA HIS A 66 -1.63 -13.23 -27.46
C HIS A 66 -2.05 -13.36 -25.99
N ILE A 67 -1.59 -12.45 -25.14
CA ILE A 67 -2.05 -12.31 -23.75
C ILE A 67 -2.90 -11.05 -23.64
N THR A 68 -4.04 -11.14 -22.97
CA THR A 68 -4.76 -9.98 -22.41
C THR A 68 -4.72 -10.03 -20.88
N GLN A 69 -4.62 -8.87 -20.24
CA GLN A 69 -4.73 -8.73 -18.78
C GLN A 69 -5.87 -7.74 -18.49
N PRO A 70 -7.11 -8.24 -18.34
CA PRO A 70 -8.29 -7.37 -18.24
C PRO A 70 -8.27 -6.43 -17.03
N GLY A 71 -7.55 -6.79 -15.96
CA GLY A 71 -7.52 -6.06 -14.71
C GLY A 71 -8.74 -6.35 -13.82
N SER A 72 -8.82 -5.64 -12.71
CA SER A 72 -9.94 -5.70 -11.78
C SER A 72 -11.14 -4.87 -12.26
N SER A 73 -12.33 -5.16 -11.74
CA SER A 73 -13.54 -4.34 -11.97
C SER A 73 -13.70 -3.19 -10.97
N VAL A 74 -12.81 -3.08 -9.98
CA VAL A 74 -12.80 -2.05 -8.94
C VAL A 74 -11.37 -1.82 -8.46
N ALA A 75 -11.04 -0.59 -8.05
CA ALA A 75 -9.78 -0.29 -7.39
C ALA A 75 -9.75 -0.94 -6.00
N THR A 76 -8.84 -1.88 -5.75
CA THR A 76 -8.68 -2.53 -4.43
C THR A 76 -7.59 -1.90 -3.57
N SER A 77 -6.69 -1.16 -4.21
CA SER A 77 -5.55 -0.48 -3.62
C SER A 77 -5.31 0.86 -4.34
N LEU A 78 -4.68 1.81 -3.64
CA LEU A 78 -4.41 3.16 -4.15
C LEU A 78 -3.03 3.25 -4.79
N ILE A 79 -2.81 2.50 -5.86
CA ILE A 79 -1.56 2.47 -6.63
C ILE A 79 -1.78 2.90 -8.09
N ASP A 80 -0.73 3.34 -8.77
CA ASP A 80 -0.77 3.79 -10.16
C ASP A 80 -1.47 2.80 -11.12
N GLY A 81 -1.12 1.51 -11.03
CA GLY A 81 -1.71 0.47 -11.88
C GLY A 81 -3.24 0.36 -11.74
N GLU A 82 -3.80 0.69 -10.58
CA GLU A 82 -5.24 0.65 -10.34
C GLU A 82 -5.99 1.92 -10.79
N ALA A 83 -5.28 3.02 -11.03
CA ALA A 83 -5.84 4.28 -11.55
C ALA A 83 -6.17 4.23 -13.04
N LYS A 84 -5.65 3.23 -13.77
CA LYS A 84 -5.96 3.04 -15.19
C LYS A 84 -7.46 2.77 -15.40
N PRO A 85 -8.08 3.35 -16.44
CA PRO A 85 -9.50 3.11 -16.73
C PRO A 85 -9.79 1.62 -16.92
N LYS A 86 -10.81 1.13 -16.22
CA LYS A 86 -11.17 -0.29 -16.22
C LYS A 86 -12.05 -0.63 -17.42
N HIS A 87 -11.81 -1.79 -18.01
CA HIS A 87 -12.51 -2.27 -19.20
C HIS A 87 -12.88 -3.75 -19.06
N VAL A 88 -13.81 -4.19 -19.89
CA VAL A 88 -14.00 -5.60 -20.23
C VAL A 88 -13.67 -5.83 -21.70
N LEU A 89 -13.32 -7.05 -22.07
CA LEU A 89 -13.01 -7.42 -23.45
C LEU A 89 -14.14 -8.27 -24.02
N LEU A 90 -14.79 -7.78 -25.08
CA LEU A 90 -15.65 -8.60 -25.93
C LEU A 90 -14.75 -9.26 -26.99
N LEU A 91 -14.59 -10.57 -26.87
CA LEU A 91 -13.79 -11.38 -27.77
C LEU A 91 -14.70 -12.15 -28.72
N GLU A 92 -14.63 -11.83 -30.02
CA GLU A 92 -15.36 -12.56 -31.07
C GLU A 92 -14.41 -13.49 -31.80
N ILE A 93 -14.75 -14.77 -31.90
CA ILE A 93 -13.87 -15.81 -32.47
C ILE A 93 -14.56 -16.42 -33.71
N LYS A 94 -13.82 -16.50 -34.81
CA LYS A 94 -14.25 -17.13 -36.06
C LYS A 94 -13.13 -18.00 -36.61
N GLY A 95 -13.27 -19.32 -36.45
CA GLY A 95 -12.19 -20.26 -36.78
C GLY A 95 -10.98 -19.98 -35.90
N ASN A 96 -9.82 -19.73 -36.53
CA ASN A 96 -8.56 -19.41 -35.85
C ASN A 96 -8.31 -17.88 -35.70
N GLN A 97 -9.25 -17.04 -36.13
CA GLN A 97 -9.13 -15.58 -36.03
C GLN A 97 -10.00 -15.06 -34.89
N TYR A 98 -9.54 -13.98 -34.26
CA TYR A 98 -10.30 -13.29 -33.23
C TYR A 98 -10.35 -11.78 -33.48
N ARG A 99 -11.42 -11.14 -33.00
CA ARG A 99 -11.58 -9.69 -32.98
C ARG A 99 -11.75 -9.22 -31.53
N PRO A 100 -10.79 -8.45 -30.97
CA PRO A 100 -10.91 -7.88 -29.64
C PRO A 100 -11.62 -6.53 -29.66
N ASN A 101 -12.69 -6.38 -28.89
CA ASN A 101 -13.38 -5.11 -28.69
C ASN A 101 -13.40 -4.76 -27.20
N LYS A 102 -12.63 -3.75 -26.78
CA LYS A 102 -12.65 -3.28 -25.39
C LYS A 102 -13.87 -2.40 -25.11
N ILE A 103 -14.49 -2.60 -23.95
CA ILE A 103 -15.67 -1.87 -23.49
C ILE A 103 -15.34 -1.22 -22.14
N PRO A 104 -15.36 0.12 -22.02
CA PRO A 104 -15.07 0.80 -20.76
C PRO A 104 -16.17 0.58 -19.73
N LEU A 105 -15.78 0.35 -18.47
CA LEU A 105 -16.72 0.25 -17.37
C LEU A 105 -17.13 1.64 -16.87
N MET A 106 -18.41 1.95 -16.99
CA MET A 106 -18.96 3.28 -16.66
C MET A 106 -19.29 3.46 -15.18
N THR A 107 -19.42 2.37 -14.43
CA THR A 107 -19.85 2.37 -13.01
C THR A 107 -18.68 2.44 -12.03
N VAL A 108 -17.44 2.28 -12.49
CA VAL A 108 -16.24 2.30 -11.64
C VAL A 108 -16.02 3.71 -11.10
N ARG A 109 -15.76 3.81 -9.79
CA ARG A 109 -15.43 5.09 -9.16
C ARG A 109 -14.14 5.64 -9.80
N PRO A 110 -14.10 6.92 -10.22
CA PRO A 110 -12.88 7.51 -10.79
C PRO A 110 -11.75 7.44 -9.77
N PHE A 111 -10.54 7.12 -10.23
CA PHE A 111 -9.34 7.12 -9.40
C PHE A 111 -8.23 7.86 -10.12
N GLU A 112 -7.75 8.94 -9.52
CA GLU A 112 -6.63 9.74 -10.00
C GLU A 112 -5.39 9.50 -9.13
N TYR A 113 -4.27 9.21 -9.78
CA TYR A 113 -2.98 8.99 -9.16
C TYR A 113 -1.96 10.00 -9.71
N ALA A 114 -1.10 10.53 -8.84
CA ALA A 114 0.02 11.38 -9.24
C ALA A 114 1.27 11.04 -8.41
N GLU A 115 2.44 11.18 -9.02
CA GLU A 115 3.73 11.13 -8.34
C GLU A 115 4.39 12.50 -8.45
N VAL A 116 4.90 13.01 -7.34
CA VAL A 116 5.47 14.35 -7.20
C VAL A 116 6.82 14.22 -6.54
N VAL A 117 7.85 14.82 -7.13
CA VAL A 117 9.18 14.91 -6.53
C VAL A 117 9.38 16.36 -6.10
N LEU A 118 9.29 16.63 -4.80
CA LEU A 118 9.33 18.02 -4.29
C LEU A 118 10.63 18.74 -4.68
N LYS A 119 11.73 18.00 -4.82
CA LYS A 119 13.03 18.55 -5.22
C LYS A 119 13.05 19.11 -6.66
N ASP A 120 12.19 18.59 -7.53
CA ASP A 120 12.13 19.01 -8.93
C ASP A 120 11.19 20.22 -9.13
N GLU A 121 10.45 20.60 -8.09
CA GLU A 121 9.49 21.70 -8.13
C GLU A 121 10.14 23.02 -7.73
N ALA A 122 10.31 23.92 -8.70
CA ALA A 122 11.01 25.19 -8.50
C ALA A 122 10.29 26.18 -7.57
N ASP A 123 8.97 26.04 -7.42
CA ASP A 123 8.12 26.94 -6.63
C ASP A 123 7.95 26.51 -5.16
N VAL A 124 8.64 25.45 -4.72
CA VAL A 124 8.50 24.89 -3.38
C VAL A 124 9.78 25.15 -2.58
N ASP A 125 9.66 25.93 -1.50
CA ASP A 125 10.79 26.18 -0.59
C ASP A 125 10.89 25.03 0.43
N PRO A 126 12.04 24.34 0.52
CA PRO A 126 12.28 23.28 1.50
C PRO A 126 12.02 23.66 2.96
N ASN A 127 12.18 24.93 3.30
CA ASN A 127 12.02 25.44 4.66
C ASN A 127 10.63 26.03 4.92
N ASP A 128 9.78 26.19 3.90
CA ASP A 128 8.43 26.71 4.04
C ASP A 128 7.37 25.62 3.85
N GLN A 129 6.79 25.18 4.97
CA GLN A 129 5.68 24.24 4.97
C GLN A 129 4.45 24.77 4.23
N ALA A 130 4.22 26.08 4.22
CA ALA A 130 3.07 26.65 3.54
C ALA A 130 3.17 26.48 2.01
N SER A 131 4.36 26.69 1.43
CA SER A 131 4.62 26.45 0.00
C SER A 131 4.34 25.02 -0.44
N VAL A 132 4.80 24.02 0.35
CA VAL A 132 4.53 22.60 0.09
C VAL A 132 3.03 22.32 0.14
N LEU A 133 2.34 22.88 1.14
CA LEU A 133 0.90 22.66 1.34
C LEU A 133 0.09 23.27 0.20
N GLU A 134 0.44 24.48 -0.26
CA GLU A 134 -0.20 25.15 -1.41
C GLU A 134 0.02 24.38 -2.70
N HIS A 135 1.25 23.89 -2.94
CA HIS A 135 1.57 23.08 -4.12
C HIS A 135 0.76 21.78 -4.15
N LEU A 136 0.73 21.04 -3.04
CA LEU A 136 -0.07 19.82 -2.93
C LEU A 136 -1.57 20.11 -3.05
N ASP A 137 -2.06 21.23 -2.51
CA ASP A 137 -3.46 21.66 -2.66
C ASP A 137 -3.84 21.88 -4.13
N LYS A 138 -2.96 22.55 -4.88
CA LYS A 138 -3.13 22.80 -6.31
C LYS A 138 -3.22 21.50 -7.09
N ILE A 139 -2.35 20.52 -6.79
CA ILE A 139 -2.37 19.21 -7.47
C ILE A 139 -3.68 18.48 -7.17
N VAL A 140 -4.09 18.37 -5.90
CA VAL A 140 -5.34 17.66 -5.55
C VAL A 140 -6.55 18.30 -6.23
N ARG A 141 -6.64 19.63 -6.26
CA ARG A 141 -7.72 20.32 -6.98
C ARG A 141 -7.75 19.98 -8.46
N ASN A 142 -6.59 20.01 -9.12
CA ASN A 142 -6.48 19.65 -10.54
C ASN A 142 -6.92 18.20 -10.80
N LEU A 143 -6.55 17.26 -9.91
CA LEU A 143 -6.98 15.86 -10.02
C LEU A 143 -8.50 15.71 -9.82
N ILE A 144 -9.08 16.42 -8.85
CA ILE A 144 -10.53 16.41 -8.63
C ILE A 144 -11.27 16.99 -9.85
N GLU A 145 -10.80 18.11 -10.40
CA GLU A 145 -11.38 18.72 -11.59
C GLU A 145 -11.30 17.81 -12.81
N LYS A 146 -10.15 17.18 -13.05
CA LYS A 146 -9.95 16.19 -14.11
C LYS A 146 -10.96 15.04 -14.00
N SER A 147 -11.18 14.53 -12.79
CA SER A 147 -12.13 13.42 -12.54
C SER A 147 -13.60 13.82 -12.68
N SER A 148 -13.89 15.12 -12.50
CA SER A 148 -15.23 15.72 -12.52
C SER A 148 -15.67 16.16 -13.91
N GLN A 149 -14.79 16.12 -14.91
CA GLN A 149 -15.15 16.43 -16.30
C GLN A 149 -16.25 15.46 -16.80
N PRO A 150 -17.37 16.00 -17.33
CA PRO A 150 -18.49 15.17 -17.75
C PRO A 150 -18.13 14.33 -18.97
N THR A 151 -17.79 13.07 -18.75
CA THR A 151 -17.93 12.05 -19.79
C THR A 151 -19.43 11.82 -20.00
N ALA A 152 -19.93 11.94 -21.23
CA ALA A 152 -21.34 11.93 -21.63
C ALA A 152 -22.19 10.71 -21.17
N SER A 153 -21.63 9.80 -20.38
CA SER A 153 -22.20 8.49 -20.01
C SER A 153 -22.26 8.21 -18.50
N ARG A 154 -21.85 9.13 -17.61
CA ARG A 154 -21.90 8.88 -16.14
C ARG A 154 -23.23 9.36 -15.55
N SER A 155 -24.11 8.40 -15.24
CA SER A 155 -25.44 8.64 -14.66
C SER A 155 -25.42 9.20 -13.23
N GLU A 156 -24.32 9.03 -12.49
CA GLU A 156 -24.19 9.51 -11.11
C GLU A 156 -22.77 10.04 -10.87
N ALA A 157 -22.69 11.26 -10.32
CA ALA A 157 -21.42 11.85 -9.91
C ALA A 157 -20.93 11.18 -8.62
N LYS A 158 -20.02 10.22 -8.75
CA LYS A 158 -19.31 9.62 -7.62
C LYS A 158 -18.09 10.47 -7.26
N LEU A 159 -17.90 10.76 -5.98
CA LEU A 159 -16.66 11.39 -5.49
C LEU A 159 -15.43 10.57 -5.93
N PRO A 160 -14.38 11.19 -6.50
CA PRO A 160 -13.21 10.46 -6.96
C PRO A 160 -12.38 9.90 -5.80
N LEU A 161 -11.61 8.86 -6.08
CA LEU A 161 -10.43 8.49 -5.30
C LEU A 161 -9.26 9.33 -5.80
N VAL A 162 -8.44 9.86 -4.89
CA VAL A 162 -7.25 10.64 -5.23
C VAL A 162 -6.09 10.16 -4.38
N ARG A 163 -4.94 9.85 -4.98
CA ARG A 163 -3.71 9.51 -4.26
C ARG A 163 -2.53 10.23 -4.90
N ILE A 164 -1.71 10.88 -4.08
CA ILE A 164 -0.47 11.53 -4.49
C ILE A 164 0.67 10.88 -3.73
N LYS A 165 1.63 10.32 -4.47
CA LYS A 165 2.90 9.87 -3.93
C LYS A 165 3.91 11.00 -3.99
N VAL A 166 4.41 11.41 -2.84
CA VAL A 166 5.30 12.56 -2.69
C VAL A 166 6.68 12.08 -2.28
N ASP A 167 7.68 12.29 -3.13
CA ASP A 167 9.08 12.23 -2.72
C ASP A 167 9.44 13.52 -1.98
N TYR A 168 9.62 13.39 -0.66
CA TYR A 168 9.91 14.51 0.23
C TYR A 168 11.40 14.67 0.55
N SER A 169 12.28 14.08 -0.25
CA SER A 169 13.74 14.15 -0.03
C SER A 169 14.25 15.60 0.07
N GLY A 170 14.56 16.03 1.29
CA GLY A 170 15.05 17.38 1.59
C GLY A 170 13.97 18.37 2.09
N PHE A 171 12.73 17.92 2.27
CA PHE A 171 11.59 18.74 2.71
C PHE A 171 11.03 18.22 4.04
N SER A 172 10.32 19.06 4.78
CA SER A 172 9.55 18.61 5.95
C SER A 172 8.21 18.02 5.51
N THR A 173 7.73 16.98 6.21
CA THR A 173 6.44 16.35 5.90
C THR A 173 5.27 17.07 6.58
N ILE A 174 4.11 17.03 5.93
CA ILE A 174 2.85 17.53 6.47
C ILE A 174 2.03 16.34 6.98
N ASN A 175 1.21 16.52 8.01
CA ASN A 175 0.29 15.48 8.48
C ASN A 175 -0.76 15.16 7.38
N PRO A 176 -0.76 13.94 6.80
CA PRO A 176 -1.67 13.55 5.72
C PRO A 176 -3.15 13.65 6.10
N GLN A 177 -3.49 13.28 7.34
CA GLN A 177 -4.87 13.27 7.82
C GLN A 177 -5.41 14.69 7.97
N ARG A 178 -4.61 15.61 8.55
CA ARG A 178 -4.97 17.03 8.64
C ARG A 178 -5.13 17.67 7.27
N PHE A 179 -4.25 17.35 6.32
CA PHE A 179 -4.40 17.80 4.93
C PHE A 179 -5.70 17.26 4.31
N GLY A 180 -6.00 15.98 4.56
CA GLY A 180 -7.19 15.28 4.11
C GLY A 180 -8.52 15.88 4.56
N GLN A 181 -8.58 16.46 5.76
CA GLN A 181 -9.79 17.07 6.32
C GLN A 181 -10.39 18.16 5.40
N LYS A 182 -9.56 18.89 4.63
CA LYS A 182 -10.01 19.91 3.67
C LYS A 182 -10.83 19.35 2.49
N TYR A 183 -10.73 18.05 2.26
CA TYR A 183 -11.31 17.34 1.11
C TYR A 183 -12.46 16.41 1.50
N VAL A 184 -12.91 16.45 2.76
CA VAL A 184 -14.13 15.76 3.19
C VAL A 184 -15.32 16.23 2.36
N GLY A 185 -16.06 15.28 1.79
CA GLY A 185 -17.19 15.56 0.88
C GLY A 185 -16.78 15.91 -0.55
N LYS A 186 -15.48 16.02 -0.87
CA LYS A 186 -14.96 16.25 -2.23
C LYS A 186 -14.30 15.01 -2.83
N VAL A 187 -13.70 14.17 -1.99
CA VAL A 187 -13.09 12.88 -2.39
C VAL A 187 -13.68 11.74 -1.56
N ALA A 188 -13.54 10.51 -2.05
CA ALA A 188 -13.99 9.31 -1.36
C ALA A 188 -13.00 8.79 -0.31
N ASN A 189 -11.73 9.19 -0.38
CA ASN A 189 -10.64 8.72 0.49
C ASN A 189 -9.88 9.88 1.20
N PRO A 190 -10.54 10.72 2.01
CA PRO A 190 -9.91 11.92 2.58
C PRO A 190 -8.71 11.60 3.49
N GLN A 191 -8.70 10.45 4.17
CA GLN A 191 -7.60 10.06 5.07
C GLN A 191 -6.34 9.57 4.33
N ASP A 192 -6.48 9.27 3.04
CA ASP A 192 -5.49 8.54 2.26
C ASP A 192 -5.11 9.26 0.97
N ILE A 193 -5.16 10.60 0.97
CA ILE A 193 -4.81 11.39 -0.23
C ILE A 193 -3.30 11.41 -0.47
N LEU A 194 -2.48 11.49 0.58
CA LEU A 194 -1.03 11.65 0.48
C LEU A 194 -0.30 10.40 0.97
N ILE A 195 0.71 9.96 0.23
CA ILE A 195 1.73 9.01 0.70
C ILE A 195 3.10 9.64 0.51
N PHE A 196 3.85 9.75 1.59
CA PHE A 196 5.22 10.28 1.57
C PHE A 196 6.20 9.13 1.42
N SER A 197 7.14 9.26 0.50
CA SER A 197 8.24 8.31 0.30
C SER A 197 9.56 9.07 0.21
N LYS A 198 10.68 8.46 0.60
CA LYS A 198 12.01 8.99 0.29
C LYS A 198 12.58 8.19 -0.86
N ALA A 199 13.19 8.86 -1.84
CA ALA A 199 14.04 8.16 -2.79
C ALA A 199 15.16 7.44 -2.02
N ALA A 200 15.25 6.12 -2.16
CA ALA A 200 16.35 5.35 -1.61
C ALA A 200 17.67 5.90 -2.19
N LYS A 201 18.61 6.30 -1.31
CA LYS A 201 19.96 6.64 -1.74
C LYS A 201 20.54 5.41 -2.43
N LYS A 202 20.71 5.47 -3.75
CA LYS A 202 21.48 4.49 -4.51
C LYS A 202 22.91 4.51 -3.94
N ARG A 203 23.22 3.60 -3.00
CA ARG A 203 24.60 3.36 -2.60
C ARG A 203 25.32 2.95 -3.88
N GLN A 204 26.25 3.77 -4.36
CA GLN A 204 27.26 3.32 -5.31
C GLN A 204 28.09 2.27 -4.57
N THR A 205 27.68 1.01 -4.63
CA THR A 205 28.53 -0.11 -4.27
C THR A 205 29.50 -0.33 -5.43
N THR A 206 30.65 0.35 -5.37
CA THR A 206 31.88 -0.30 -5.80
C THR A 206 32.07 -1.57 -4.98
N THR A 207 32.47 -2.65 -5.64
CA THR A 207 32.64 -4.03 -5.15
C THR A 207 31.33 -4.83 -5.03
N GLY A 208 31.23 -5.84 -5.89
CA GLY A 208 30.13 -6.79 -5.89
C GLY A 208 30.29 -7.79 -4.76
N GLU A 209 29.29 -7.83 -3.89
CA GLU A 209 28.97 -8.93 -3.00
C GLU A 209 27.45 -8.87 -2.74
N ASN A 210 26.85 -10.05 -2.63
CA ASN A 210 25.40 -10.31 -2.70
C ASN A 210 24.58 -9.39 -1.78
N ILE A 211 23.72 -8.55 -2.39
CA ILE A 211 22.78 -7.71 -1.67
C ILE A 211 21.58 -8.57 -1.29
N ASP A 212 21.36 -8.75 0.01
CA ASP A 212 20.13 -9.32 0.58
C ASP A 212 18.94 -8.43 0.18
N GLU A 213 18.15 -8.91 -0.78
CA GLU A 213 17.01 -8.21 -1.39
C GLU A 213 15.73 -8.25 -0.53
N SER A 214 15.88 -8.48 0.78
CA SER A 214 14.78 -8.43 1.76
C SER A 214 14.25 -7.00 1.99
N GLU A 215 14.94 -5.95 1.53
CA GLU A 215 14.53 -4.56 1.74
C GLU A 215 13.47 -4.03 0.76
N LYS A 216 13.17 -4.70 -0.36
CA LYS A 216 12.22 -4.20 -1.38
C LYS A 216 10.75 -4.55 -1.11
N LEU A 217 10.47 -5.30 -0.04
CA LEU A 217 9.12 -5.70 0.36
C LEU A 217 8.90 -5.36 1.84
N ARG A 218 8.95 -4.06 2.17
CA ARG A 218 8.27 -3.57 3.37
C ARG A 218 7.02 -2.83 2.90
N PRO A 219 5.82 -3.19 3.38
CA PRO A 219 4.69 -2.27 3.28
C PRO A 219 5.12 -1.00 4.01
N GLU A 220 5.12 0.12 3.29
CA GLU A 220 5.17 1.49 3.79
C GLU A 220 6.16 1.69 4.96
N GLU A 221 7.33 2.28 4.69
CA GLU A 221 8.10 2.92 5.76
C GLU A 221 7.20 4.00 6.40
N LEU A 222 6.44 3.58 7.40
CA LEU A 222 5.63 4.44 8.25
C LEU A 222 6.61 5.46 8.82
N ASN A 223 6.53 6.68 8.30
CA ASN A 223 7.38 7.77 8.72
C ASN A 223 7.27 7.89 10.25
N GLN A 224 8.41 7.92 10.93
CA GLN A 224 8.53 8.02 12.38
C GLN A 224 7.64 9.15 12.93
N GLN A 225 7.60 10.29 12.22
CA GLN A 225 6.77 11.45 12.57
C GLN A 225 5.26 11.18 12.42
N THR A 226 4.85 10.28 11.54
CA THR A 226 3.44 9.88 11.39
C THR A 226 3.01 8.97 12.52
N ILE A 227 3.88 8.05 12.98
CA ILE A 227 3.59 7.20 14.15
C ILE A 227 3.60 8.02 15.43
N GLU A 228 4.61 8.86 15.67
CA GLU A 228 4.68 9.76 16.84
C GLU A 228 3.42 10.65 16.91
N ALA A 229 2.96 11.19 15.77
CA ALA A 229 1.72 11.96 15.71
C ALA A 229 0.45 11.13 15.97
N LEU A 230 0.38 9.89 15.45
CA LEU A 230 -0.72 8.96 15.72
C LEU A 230 -0.78 8.54 17.20
N VAL A 231 0.38 8.33 17.82
CA VAL A 231 0.52 7.94 19.22
C VAL A 231 0.12 9.10 20.15
N ALA A 232 0.51 10.33 19.82
CA ALA A 232 0.10 11.54 20.53
C ALA A 232 -1.41 11.86 20.38
N GLU A 233 -2.01 11.63 19.20
CA GLU A 233 -3.43 11.94 18.94
C GLU A 233 -4.40 10.89 19.52
N ASN A 234 -3.99 9.63 19.74
CA ASN A 234 -4.91 8.58 20.22
C ASN A 234 -5.20 8.60 21.72
N ASN A 235 -4.60 9.50 22.51
CA ASN A 235 -4.85 9.64 23.96
C ASN A 235 -4.92 8.28 24.69
N LEU A 236 -4.08 7.33 24.26
CA LEU A 236 -4.10 5.96 24.72
C LEU A 236 -3.68 5.95 26.18
N LYS A 237 -4.63 5.70 27.08
CA LYS A 237 -4.32 5.41 28.49
C LYS A 237 -3.72 4.01 28.56
N MET A 238 -2.45 3.91 28.20
CA MET A 238 -1.67 2.69 28.36
C MET A 238 -1.16 2.63 29.80
N GLU A 239 -1.62 1.64 30.57
CA GLU A 239 -1.25 1.49 31.98
C GLU A 239 0.14 0.85 32.17
N ILE A 240 0.59 0.04 31.21
CA ILE A 240 1.83 -0.75 31.32
C ILE A 240 2.96 -0.16 30.48
N LEU A 241 2.65 0.48 29.35
CA LEU A 241 3.64 1.02 28.42
C LEU A 241 3.38 2.51 28.20
N PRO A 242 4.10 3.41 28.89
CA PRO A 242 3.95 4.85 28.71
C PRO A 242 4.22 5.27 27.26
N VAL A 243 3.47 6.27 26.80
CA VAL A 243 3.56 6.85 25.46
C VAL A 243 4.98 7.35 25.18
N ASP A 244 5.60 8.04 26.14
CA ASP A 244 6.96 8.59 26.01
C ASP A 244 8.02 7.49 25.77
N ASP A 245 7.85 6.33 26.42
CA ASP A 245 8.76 5.20 26.29
C ASP A 245 8.61 4.48 24.94
N LEU A 246 7.38 4.46 24.41
CA LEU A 246 7.09 3.94 23.09
C LEU A 246 7.70 4.82 22.00
N ASP A 247 7.64 6.15 22.15
CA ASP A 247 8.25 7.11 21.22
C ASP A 247 9.78 6.95 21.18
N ILE A 248 10.42 6.75 22.33
CA ILE A 248 11.87 6.49 22.40
C ILE A 248 12.22 5.17 21.70
N ALA A 249 11.45 4.11 21.95
CA ALA A 249 11.69 2.80 21.33
C ALA A 249 11.51 2.84 19.80
N LEU A 250 10.51 3.59 19.34
CA LEU A 250 10.27 3.83 17.93
C LEU A 250 11.42 4.64 17.31
N HIS A 251 11.86 5.70 17.97
CA HIS A 251 13.00 6.49 17.53
C HIS A 251 14.25 5.61 17.39
N ASP A 252 14.53 4.75 18.37
CA ASP A 252 15.72 3.90 18.34
C ASP A 252 15.62 2.78 17.29
N PHE A 253 14.42 2.24 17.07
CA PHE A 253 14.18 1.28 15.99
C PHE A 253 14.40 1.91 14.60
N VAL A 254 13.88 3.12 14.36
CA VAL A 254 13.91 3.75 13.03
C VAL A 254 15.23 4.50 12.77
N SER A 255 15.71 5.28 13.73
CA SER A 255 16.89 6.14 13.55
C SER A 255 18.21 5.41 13.79
N LYS A 256 18.24 4.41 14.69
CA LYS A 256 19.45 3.66 15.06
C LYS A 256 19.48 2.23 14.51
N ASP A 257 18.45 1.81 13.75
CA ASP A 257 18.28 0.44 13.21
C ASP A 257 18.34 -0.65 14.30
N ASP A 258 17.94 -0.32 15.53
CA ASP A 258 17.93 -1.26 16.64
C ASP A 258 16.66 -2.13 16.61
N LYS A 259 16.79 -3.32 16.04
CA LYS A 259 15.73 -4.34 15.95
C LYS A 259 15.21 -4.82 17.30
N THR A 260 15.93 -4.55 18.39
CA THR A 260 15.57 -4.95 19.75
C THR A 260 14.99 -3.82 20.59
N ALA A 261 14.90 -2.59 20.06
CA ALA A 261 14.45 -1.40 20.80
C ALA A 261 13.07 -1.59 21.45
N PHE A 262 12.10 -2.14 20.73
CA PHE A 262 10.77 -2.43 21.27
C PHE A 262 10.79 -3.52 22.35
N TYR A 263 11.62 -4.55 22.16
CA TYR A 263 11.74 -5.64 23.14
C TYR A 263 12.38 -5.13 24.44
N ALA A 264 13.44 -4.35 24.34
CA ALA A 264 14.11 -3.74 25.49
C ALA A 264 13.19 -2.75 26.24
N CYS A 265 12.44 -1.92 25.51
CA CYS A 265 11.47 -1.01 26.07
C CYS A 265 10.34 -1.75 26.82
N LEU A 266 9.80 -2.81 26.22
CA LEU A 266 8.75 -3.62 26.85
C LEU A 266 9.27 -4.33 28.10
N GLN A 267 10.46 -4.92 28.04
CA GLN A 267 11.05 -5.63 29.17
C GLN A 267 11.32 -4.69 30.35
N ARG A 268 11.86 -3.49 30.08
CA ARG A 268 12.07 -2.46 31.10
C ARG A 268 10.75 -2.05 31.77
N ASN A 269 9.72 -1.78 30.97
CA ASN A 269 8.41 -1.38 31.48
C ASN A 269 7.71 -2.48 32.29
N LEU A 270 7.83 -3.74 31.88
CA LEU A 270 7.32 -4.88 32.65
C LEU A 270 8.05 -5.04 33.99
N ASP A 271 9.38 -4.90 34.00
CA ASP A 271 10.18 -5.00 35.22
C ASP A 271 9.88 -3.85 36.20
N GLU A 272 9.74 -2.62 35.69
CA GLU A 272 9.33 -1.46 36.49
C GLU A 272 7.92 -1.63 37.08
N THR A 273 6.96 -2.09 36.27
CA THR A 273 5.58 -2.33 36.72
C THR A 273 5.54 -3.44 37.77
N ARG A 274 6.27 -4.53 37.57
CA ARG A 274 6.37 -5.64 38.53
C ARG A 274 7.01 -5.19 39.85
N LYS A 275 8.03 -4.35 39.81
CA LYS A 275 8.64 -3.77 41.02
C LYS A 275 7.67 -2.86 41.77
N LYS A 276 6.91 -2.02 41.06
CA LYS A 276 5.87 -1.16 41.68
C LYS A 276 4.81 -2.01 42.38
N LEU A 277 4.23 -3.00 41.70
CA LEU A 277 3.23 -3.90 42.28
C LEU A 277 3.76 -4.65 43.50
N ASN A 278 5.00 -5.16 43.46
CA ASN A 278 5.60 -5.81 44.61
C ASN A 278 5.82 -4.85 45.79
N SER A 279 6.26 -3.60 45.51
CA SER A 279 6.47 -2.60 46.56
C SER A 279 5.15 -2.12 47.20
N GLU A 280 4.07 -2.06 46.43
CA GLU A 280 2.74 -1.75 46.94
C GLU A 280 2.21 -2.90 47.80
N ALA A 281 2.37 -4.15 47.35
CA ALA A 281 2.02 -5.33 48.14
C ALA A 281 2.80 -5.43 49.46
N GLU A 282 4.06 -5.01 49.50
CA GLU A 282 4.85 -4.92 50.74
C GLU A 282 4.35 -3.80 51.67
N LYS A 283 3.98 -2.63 51.13
CA LYS A 283 3.38 -1.56 51.94
C LYS A 283 2.05 -1.97 52.57
N PHE A 284 1.18 -2.65 51.83
CA PHE A 284 -0.08 -3.15 52.37
C PHE A 284 0.13 -4.18 53.50
N LYS A 285 1.16 -5.02 53.42
CA LYS A 285 1.51 -5.95 54.50
C LYS A 285 2.03 -5.23 55.75
N ILE A 286 2.86 -4.21 55.58
CA ILE A 286 3.38 -3.40 56.69
C ILE A 286 2.23 -2.66 57.39
N GLU A 287 1.27 -2.11 56.63
CA GLU A 287 0.09 -1.46 57.19
C GLU A 287 -0.82 -2.43 57.95
N GLU A 288 -1.00 -3.65 57.45
CA GLU A 288 -1.80 -4.69 58.13
C GLU A 288 -1.14 -5.15 59.45
N GLU A 289 0.18 -5.35 59.45
CA GLU A 289 0.94 -5.70 60.66
C GLU A 289 0.90 -4.57 61.71
N ASP A 290 1.04 -3.30 61.30
CA ASP A 290 0.93 -2.14 62.19
C ASP A 290 -0.49 -2.00 62.79
N ILE A 291 -1.53 -2.36 62.04
CA ILE A 291 -2.91 -2.38 62.54
C ILE A 291 -3.10 -3.52 63.54
N ILE A 292 -2.56 -4.71 63.28
CA ILE A 292 -2.64 -5.87 64.19
C ILE A 292 -1.94 -5.57 65.52
N VAL A 293 -0.77 -4.93 65.49
CA VAL A 293 -0.04 -4.54 66.71
C VAL A 293 -0.85 -3.53 67.53
N LYS A 294 -1.41 -2.49 66.91
CA LYS A 294 -2.24 -1.48 67.59
C LYS A 294 -3.51 -2.08 68.20
N VAL A 295 -4.14 -3.04 67.54
CA VAL A 295 -5.32 -3.74 68.09
C VAL A 295 -4.92 -4.64 69.26
N GLY A 296 -3.76 -5.31 69.20
CA GLY A 296 -3.23 -6.11 70.30
C GLY A 296 -2.94 -5.31 71.56
N GLU A 297 -2.38 -4.10 71.43
CA GLU A 297 -2.12 -3.19 72.56
C GLU A 297 -3.39 -2.62 73.20
N CYS A 298 -4.48 -2.45 72.43
CA CYS A 298 -5.78 -2.04 72.96
C CYS A 298 -6.58 -3.16 73.64
N MET A 299 -6.15 -4.42 73.53
CA MET A 299 -6.85 -5.59 74.09
C MET A 299 -6.16 -6.20 75.32
N GLN A 300 -5.11 -5.56 75.86
CA GLN A 300 -4.53 -5.84 77.19
C GLN A 300 -5.03 -4.85 78.24
#